data_AF-V7F762-F1
#
_entry.id   AF-V7F762-F1
#
_cell.length_a   1.000
_cell.length_b   1.000
_cell.length_c   1.000
_cell.angle_alpha   90.00
_cell.angle_beta   90.00
_cell.angle_gamma   90.00
#
_symmetry.space_group_name_H-M   'P 1'
#
loop_
_entity.id
_entity.type
_entity.pdbx_description
1 polymer ?
#
loop_
_entity_poly.entity_id
_entity_poly.type
_entity_poly.pdbx_seq_one_letter_code
_entity_poly.pdbx_strand_id
1 'polypeptide(L)' 'MAALELVSDRTTKKPVDKKTMAVVSEATYDAGVMLRVSGNNIILSPPLIIGAADVAKIGEAIDAGLSRAW' A
#
# COMPACT_ATOMS: atom_id res chain seq x y z
N MET A 1 1.75 0.70 -14.45
CA MET A 1 0.91 1.21 -13.35
C MET A 1 0.22 0.04 -12.68
N ALA A 2 0.20 0.02 -11.35
CA ALA A 2 -0.47 -0.99 -10.55
C ALA A 2 -1.30 -0.33 -9.45
N ALA A 3 -2.26 -1.07 -8.90
CA ALA A 3 -3.03 -0.64 -7.75
C ALA A 3 -3.37 -1.84 -6.88
N LEU A 4 -3.54 -1.61 -5.58
CA LEU A 4 -4.01 -2.59 -4.62
C LEU A 4 -5.28 -2.05 -3.96
N GLU A 5 -6.38 -2.77 -4.12
CA GLU A 5 -7.64 -2.49 -3.40
C GLU A 5 -7.62 -3.27 -2.07
N LEU A 6 -7.71 -2.56 -0.95
CA LEU A 6 -7.73 -3.17 0.38
C LEU A 6 -9.19 -3.36 0.81
N VAL A 7 -9.55 -4.61 1.12
CA VAL A 7 -10.90 -4.98 1.57
C VAL A 7 -10.83 -5.66 2.93
N SER A 8 -11.78 -5.33 3.81
CA SER A 8 -11.92 -5.95 5.14
C SER A 8 -12.69 -7.27 5.08
N ASP A 9 -13.43 -7.50 3.99
CA ASP A 9 -14.10 -8.76 3.69
C ASP A 9 -13.94 -9.07 2.21
N ARG A 10 -13.32 -10.22 1.91
CA ARG A 10 -13.03 -10.66 0.54
C ARG A 10 -14.26 -11.18 -0.21
N THR A 11 -15.29 -11.63 0.51
CA THR A 11 -16.55 -12.14 -0.07
C THR A 11 -17.39 -10.98 -0.58
N THR A 12 -17.57 -9.95 0.25
CA THR A 12 -18.41 -8.79 -0.07
C THR A 12 -17.64 -7.66 -0.73
N LYS A 13 -16.30 -7.76 -0.79
CA LYS A 13 -15.38 -6.67 -1.18
C LYS A 13 -15.59 -5.41 -0.35
N LYS A 14 -15.98 -5.55 0.92
CA LYS A 14 -16.19 -4.41 1.81
C LYS A 14 -14.88 -3.62 1.94
N PRO A 15 -14.85 -2.32 1.60
CA PRO A 15 -13.64 -1.50 1.74
C PRO A 15 -13.05 -1.56 3.14
N VAL A 16 -11.72 -1.51 3.25
CA VAL A 16 -11.04 -1.22 4.52
C VAL A 16 -11.38 0.21 4.96
N ASP A 17 -11.45 0.43 6.28
CA ASP A 17 -11.75 1.73 6.86
C ASP A 17 -10.57 2.72 6.75
N LYS A 18 -10.87 4.01 6.93
CA LYS A 18 -9.87 5.09 6.80
C LYS A 18 -8.74 5.02 7.83
N LYS A 19 -9.01 4.51 9.04
CA LYS A 19 -8.01 4.44 10.12
C LYS A 19 -6.96 3.40 9.77
N THR A 20 -7.40 2.22 9.31
CA THR A 20 -6.51 1.17 8.83
C THR A 20 -5.68 1.65 7.63
N MET A 21 -6.30 2.33 6.65
CA MET A 21 -5.55 2.90 5.52
C MET A 21 -4.50 3.94 5.96
N ALA A 22 -4.78 4.74 6.98
CA ALA A 22 -3.82 5.70 7.52
C ALA A 22 -2.60 4.99 8.13
N VAL A 23 -2.81 3.93 8.91
CA VAL A 23 -1.72 3.11 9.50
C VAL A 23 -0.86 2.49 8.41
N VAL A 24 -1.47 1.89 7.37
CA VAL A 24 -0.71 1.30 6.25
C VAL A 24 0.13 2.36 5.56
N SER A 25 -0.43 3.54 5.27
CA SER A 25 0.27 4.62 4.58
C SER A 25 1.43 5.18 5.41
N GLU A 26 1.22 5.40 6.72
CA GLU A 26 2.23 5.92 7.64
C GLU A 26 3.38 4.92 7.80
N ALA A 27 3.08 3.65 8.04
CA ALA A 27 4.10 2.62 8.20
C ALA A 27 4.89 2.34 6.91
N THR A 28 4.23 2.40 5.75
CA THR A 28 4.93 2.30 4.45
C THR A 28 5.86 3.50 4.24
N TYR A 29 5.42 4.69 4.64
CA TYR A 29 6.23 5.92 4.59
C TYR A 29 7.44 5.85 5.53
N ASP A 30 7.26 5.39 6.77
CA ASP A 30 8.35 5.12 7.73
C ASP A 30 9.38 4.14 7.16
N ALA A 31 8.92 3.16 6.37
CA ALA A 31 9.77 2.19 5.69
C ALA A 31 10.49 2.75 4.44
N GLY A 32 10.28 4.03 4.11
CA GLY A 32 10.97 4.76 3.06
C GLY A 32 10.25 4.78 1.71
N VAL A 33 8.97 4.41 1.65
CA VAL A 33 8.18 4.41 0.40
C VAL A 33 6.93 5.26 0.56
N MET A 34 6.79 6.27 -0.31
CA MET A 34 5.59 7.11 -0.32
C MET A 34 4.51 6.47 -1.20
N LEU A 35 3.34 6.21 -0.60
CA LEU A 35 2.17 5.72 -1.33
C LEU A 35 1.21 6.86 -1.66
N ARG A 36 0.51 6.74 -2.79
CA ARG A 36 -0.71 7.51 -3.04
C ARG A 36 -1.91 6.67 -2.64
N VAL A 37 -2.74 7.19 -1.73
CA VAL A 37 -3.97 6.54 -1.27
C VAL A 37 -5.21 7.29 -1.78
N SER A 38 -6.21 6.56 -2.27
CA SER A 38 -7.52 7.08 -2.64
C SER A 38 -8.61 6.14 -2.13
N GLY A 39 -9.29 6.54 -1.05
CA GLY A 39 -10.20 5.64 -0.35
C GLY A 39 -9.44 4.43 0.20
N ASN A 40 -9.89 3.22 -0.16
CA ASN A 40 -9.25 1.95 0.17
C ASN A 40 -8.26 1.45 -0.90
N ASN A 41 -7.87 2.30 -1.85
CA ASN A 41 -6.92 1.95 -2.91
C ASN A 41 -5.54 2.54 -2.66
N ILE A 42 -4.50 1.71 -2.79
CA ILE A 42 -3.11 2.11 -2.94
C ILE A 42 -2.80 2.19 -4.44
N ILE A 43 -2.26 3.32 -4.90
CA ILE A 43 -1.95 3.58 -6.31
C ILE A 43 -0.43 3.64 -6.48
N LEU A 44 0.09 2.83 -7.40
CA LEU A 44 1.53 2.70 -7.70
C LEU A 44 1.82 3.16 -9.14
N SER A 45 2.43 4.33 -9.27
CA SER A 45 2.85 4.93 -10.54
C SER A 45 4.30 5.40 -10.48
N PRO A 46 5.27 4.47 -10.30
CA PRO A 46 6.68 4.85 -10.28
C PRO A 46 7.16 5.32 -11.67
N PRO A 47 8.27 6.06 -11.74
CA PRO A 47 8.93 6.39 -12.99
C PRO A 47 9.30 5.14 -13.81
N LEU A 48 9.31 5.24 -15.15
CA LEU A 48 9.58 4.10 -16.03
C LEU A 48 11.02 3.56 -15.97
N ILE A 49 11.93 4.27 -15.31
CA ILE A 49 13.31 3.82 -15.05
C ILE A 49 13.42 2.83 -13.90
N ILE A 50 12.30 2.48 -13.24
CA ILE A 50 12.28 1.61 -12.07
C ILE A 50 13.00 0.27 -12.33
N GLY A 51 13.83 -0.15 -11.38
CA GLY A 51 14.53 -1.43 -11.40
C GLY A 51 13.90 -2.47 -10.48
N ALA A 52 14.40 -3.71 -10.57
CA ALA A 52 13.94 -4.81 -9.71
C ALA A 52 14.14 -4.52 -8.21
N ALA A 53 15.25 -3.86 -7.85
CA ALA A 53 15.53 -3.49 -6.46
C ALA A 53 14.51 -2.47 -5.91
N ASP A 54 14.08 -1.51 -6.72
CA ASP A 54 13.04 -0.55 -6.33
C ASP A 54 11.70 -1.25 -6.12
N VAL A 55 11.35 -2.19 -7.01
CA VAL A 55 10.12 -2.99 -6.89
C VAL A 55 10.15 -3.84 -5.62
N ALA A 56 11.29 -4.46 -5.30
CA ALA A 56 11.46 -5.21 -4.05
C ALA A 56 11.28 -4.29 -2.84
N LYS A 57 11.91 -3.10 -2.85
CA LYS A 57 11.77 -2.12 -1.77
C LYS A 57 10.32 -1.64 -1.58
N ILE A 58 9.59 -1.41 -2.67
CA ILE A 58 8.15 -1.08 -2.62
C ILE A 58 7.36 -2.23 -1.98
N GLY A 59 7.63 -3.47 -2.39
CA GLY A 59 7.00 -4.66 -1.81
C GLY A 59 7.25 -4.80 -0.31
N GLU A 60 8.51 -4.71 0.13
CA GLU A 60 8.91 -4.76 1.53
C GLU A 60 8.27 -3.65 2.38
N ALA A 61 8.19 -2.43 1.85
CA ALA A 61 7.59 -1.33 2.57
C ALA A 61 6.06 -1.49 2.69
N ILE A 62 5.39 -1.98 1.63
CA ILE A 62 3.96 -2.30 1.68
C ILE A 62 3.71 -3.44 2.68
N ASP A 63 4.56 -4.46 2.70
CA ASP A 63 4.46 -5.58 3.65
C ASP A 63 4.58 -5.09 5.09
N ALA A 64 5.54 -4.20 5.38
CA ALA A 64 5.64 -3.55 6.69
C ALA A 64 4.38 -2.73 7.03
N GLY A 65 3.81 -2.03 6.04
CA GLY A 65 2.57 -1.28 6.20
C GLY A 65 1.38 -2.15 6.56
N LEU A 66 1.19 -3.25 5.83
CA LEU A 66 0.10 -4.21 6.06
C LEU A 66 0.29 -4.95 7.39
N SER A 67 1.52 -5.33 7.73
CA SER A 67 1.85 -6.02 9.00
C SER A 67 1.69 -5.14 10.23
N ARG A 68 1.79 -3.81 10.12
CA ARG A 68 1.49 -2.91 11.25
C ARG A 68 -0.02 -2.71 11.43
N ALA A 69 -0.79 -2.86 10.37
CA ALA A 69 -2.23 -2.63 10.39
C ALA A 69 -3.03 -3.80 10.99
N TRP A 70 -2.46 -5.01 11.05
CA TRP A 70 -3.09 -6.25 11.51
C TRP A 70 -2.20 -7.10 12.41
#